data_AF-A0A165M6V2-F1
#
_entry.id   AF-A0A165M6V2-F1
#
_cell.length_a   1.000
_cell.length_b   1.000
_cell.length_c   1.000
_cell.angle_alpha   90.00
_cell.angle_beta   90.00
_cell.angle_gamma   90.00
#
_symmetry.space_group_name_H-M   'P 1'
#
loop_
_entity.id
_entity.type
_entity.pdbx_description
1 polymer ?
#
loop_
_entity_poly.entity_id
_entity_poly.type
_entity_poly.pdbx_seq_one_letter_code
_entity_poly.pdbx_strand_id
1 'polypeptide(L)'
;MSRMYIIDNSLPRRAFCFRNPPLKAIRSVKALYPKKLGPGDLWLQSVDLLGVESHPAVEIKKPQEEVICEMWMTIEADPNPDDFFAPEDTYQLFVAITIPIDSGLDHSHRSSPIIVVETQLGDLKNDTDAPSWAKWTPGKAIRFVDLRDGVVAVIGLLSAYRANKRAEAEIWSWAAAASVGTAVQPGFSLESSATST
;
A
#
# COMPACT_ATOMS: atom_id res chain seq x y z
N MET A 1 58.50 -31.71 -43.18
CA MET A 1 57.06 -31.69 -42.84
C MET A 1 56.94 -31.41 -41.34
N SER A 2 55.89 -30.69 -40.95
CA SER A 2 55.58 -30.13 -39.61
C SER A 2 56.22 -28.79 -39.27
N ARG A 3 55.38 -27.75 -39.34
CA ARG A 3 55.57 -26.39 -38.82
C ARG A 3 55.42 -26.42 -37.30
N MET A 4 56.44 -25.96 -36.58
CA MET A 4 56.36 -25.65 -35.15
C MET A 4 56.81 -24.19 -35.03
N TYR A 5 55.85 -23.27 -34.87
CA TYR A 5 56.16 -21.86 -34.61
C TYR A 5 56.26 -21.69 -33.09
N ILE A 6 57.48 -21.51 -32.61
CA ILE A 6 57.80 -21.07 -31.26
C ILE A 6 57.43 -19.58 -31.18
N ILE A 7 56.54 -19.23 -30.25
CA ILE A 7 56.24 -17.84 -29.91
C ILE A 7 57.41 -17.33 -29.07
N ASP A 8 58.28 -16.54 -29.70
CA ASP A 8 59.34 -15.80 -29.04
C ASP A 8 58.77 -14.46 -28.55
N ASN A 9 58.77 -14.27 -27.23
CA ASN A 9 58.30 -13.07 -26.53
C ASN A 9 59.37 -11.97 -26.59
N SER A 10 59.59 -11.41 -27.77
CA SER A 10 60.41 -10.21 -27.93
C SER A 10 59.60 -9.05 -28.50
N LEU A 11 59.85 -7.87 -27.91
CA LEU A 11 59.43 -6.51 -28.31
C LEU A 11 58.22 -5.92 -27.54
N PRO A 12 58.12 -4.57 -27.44
CA PRO A 12 58.64 -3.85 -26.28
C PRO A 12 57.52 -3.03 -25.62
N ARG A 13 57.84 -2.43 -24.47
CA ARG A 13 57.01 -1.45 -23.74
C ARG A 13 56.52 -0.33 -24.67
N ARG A 14 55.30 -0.46 -25.22
CA ARG A 14 54.53 0.68 -25.70
C ARG A 14 53.79 1.28 -24.50
N ALA A 15 54.24 2.47 -24.12
CA ALA A 15 53.50 3.38 -23.26
C ALA A 15 52.14 3.68 -23.91
N PHE A 16 51.10 2.96 -23.48
CA PHE A 16 49.74 3.44 -23.62
C PHE A 16 49.48 4.42 -22.48
N CYS A 17 49.55 5.71 -22.82
CA CYS A 17 48.96 6.77 -22.03
C CYS A 17 47.44 6.53 -21.95
N PHE A 18 46.98 5.72 -21.00
CA PHE A 18 45.61 5.84 -20.52
C PHE A 18 45.57 7.01 -19.56
N ARG A 19 45.15 8.16 -20.10
CA ARG A 19 44.62 9.26 -19.30
C ARG A 19 43.56 8.68 -18.38
N ASN A 20 43.78 8.72 -17.07
CA ASN A 20 42.69 8.56 -16.11
C ASN A 20 41.56 9.50 -16.54
N PRO A 21 40.34 9.01 -16.82
CA PRO A 21 39.21 9.92 -16.86
C PRO A 21 39.14 10.60 -15.48
N PRO A 22 38.88 11.91 -15.41
CA PRO A 22 38.63 12.55 -14.13
C PRO A 22 37.51 11.78 -13.45
N LEU A 23 37.63 11.57 -12.14
CA LEU A 23 36.56 11.12 -11.25
C LEU A 23 35.40 12.11 -11.37
N LYS A 24 34.65 12.04 -12.48
CA LYS A 24 33.34 12.65 -12.61
C LYS A 24 32.51 11.93 -11.59
N ALA A 25 32.25 12.67 -10.51
CA ALA A 25 31.27 12.41 -9.48
C ALA A 25 30.70 11.01 -9.57
N ILE A 26 31.18 10.12 -8.72
CA ILE A 26 30.31 9.08 -8.18
C ILE A 26 29.12 9.87 -7.61
N ARG A 27 28.12 10.11 -8.46
CA ARG A 27 26.78 10.43 -8.02
C ARG A 27 26.52 9.34 -7.02
N SER A 28 26.39 9.74 -5.77
CA SER A 28 25.88 8.92 -4.70
C SER A 28 24.84 8.00 -5.34
N VAL A 29 25.20 6.73 -5.51
CA VAL A 29 24.20 5.70 -5.70
C VAL A 29 23.55 5.73 -4.34
N LYS A 30 22.51 6.59 -4.23
CA LYS A 30 21.49 6.49 -3.19
C LYS A 30 21.16 5.02 -3.27
N ALA A 31 21.67 4.24 -2.32
CA ALA A 31 21.31 2.84 -2.23
C ALA A 31 19.78 2.86 -2.28
N LEU A 32 19.19 2.22 -3.29
CA LEU A 32 17.75 2.02 -3.36
C LEU A 32 17.40 1.17 -2.14
N TYR A 33 17.22 1.82 -0.99
CA TYR A 33 16.48 1.24 0.09
C TYR A 33 15.08 1.02 -0.47
N PRO A 34 14.53 -0.20 -0.40
CA PRO A 34 13.17 -0.42 -0.87
C PRO A 34 12.26 0.59 -0.15
N LYS A 35 11.47 1.32 -0.95
CA LYS A 35 10.40 2.20 -0.48
C LYS A 35 9.68 1.45 0.64
N LYS A 36 9.62 2.01 1.85
CA LYS A 36 8.87 1.38 2.95
C LYS A 36 7.40 1.56 2.62
N LEU A 37 6.85 0.63 1.84
CA LEU A 37 5.45 0.63 1.42
C LEU A 37 4.57 0.51 2.65
N GLY A 38 3.64 1.44 2.82
CA GLY A 38 2.63 1.35 3.85
C GLY A 38 1.48 0.41 3.45
N PRO A 39 0.52 0.16 4.37
CA PRO A 39 -0.66 -0.66 4.07
C PRO A 39 -1.46 -0.16 2.87
N GLY A 40 -1.55 1.16 2.68
CA GLY A 40 -2.24 1.77 1.55
C GLY A 40 -1.50 1.53 0.23
N ASP A 41 -0.17 1.68 0.21
CA ASP A 41 0.62 1.33 -0.97
C ASP A 41 0.46 -0.15 -1.35
N LEU A 42 0.50 -1.05 -0.36
CA LEU A 42 0.40 -2.49 -0.58
C LEU A 42 -0.97 -2.89 -1.12
N TRP A 43 -2.04 -2.33 -0.56
CA TRP A 43 -3.40 -2.59 -1.04
C TRP A 43 -3.61 -2.04 -2.46
N LEU A 44 -3.16 -0.81 -2.74
CA LEU A 44 -3.32 -0.24 -4.06
C LEU A 44 -2.46 -0.93 -5.14
N GLN A 45 -1.43 -1.69 -4.76
CA GLN A 45 -0.69 -2.54 -5.70
C GLN A 45 -1.43 -3.82 -6.09
N SER A 46 -2.37 -4.29 -5.27
CA SER A 46 -3.20 -5.46 -5.60
C SER A 46 -4.41 -5.13 -6.47
N VAL A 47 -4.63 -3.84 -6.76
CA VAL A 47 -5.78 -3.31 -7.49
C VAL A 47 -5.31 -2.70 -8.81
N ASP A 48 -5.91 -3.08 -9.93
CA ASP A 48 -5.54 -2.55 -11.25
C ASP A 48 -6.30 -1.24 -11.53
N LEU A 49 -5.82 -0.11 -11.00
CA LEU A 49 -6.52 1.19 -11.03
C LEU A 49 -6.66 1.86 -12.41
N LEU A 50 -6.60 1.10 -13.51
CA LEU A 50 -6.76 1.60 -14.89
C LEU A 50 -8.23 1.87 -15.27
N GLY A 51 -8.93 2.78 -14.58
CA GLY A 51 -10.26 3.22 -14.99
C GLY A 51 -11.18 3.70 -13.86
N VAL A 52 -12.35 4.24 -14.27
CA VAL A 52 -13.38 4.79 -13.37
C VAL A 52 -14.00 3.72 -12.45
N GLU A 53 -13.88 2.46 -12.84
CA GLU A 53 -14.19 1.28 -12.04
C GLU A 53 -13.07 0.26 -12.30
N SER A 54 -12.27 0.01 -11.27
CA SER A 54 -11.19 -0.98 -11.32
C SER A 54 -11.66 -2.28 -10.67
N HIS A 55 -11.28 -3.41 -11.25
CA HIS A 55 -11.49 -4.73 -10.69
C HIS A 55 -10.19 -5.23 -10.04
N PRO A 56 -10.27 -6.16 -9.08
CA PRO A 56 -9.05 -6.70 -8.50
C PRO A 56 -8.29 -7.49 -9.56
N ALA A 57 -6.98 -7.65 -9.37
CA ALA A 57 -6.16 -8.46 -10.26
C ALA A 57 -6.60 -9.94 -10.28
N VAL A 58 -7.38 -10.37 -9.29
CA VAL A 58 -7.94 -11.71 -9.17
C VAL A 58 -9.38 -11.73 -9.71
N GLU A 59 -9.71 -12.72 -10.53
CA GLU A 59 -11.07 -12.89 -11.06
C GLU A 59 -12.05 -13.24 -9.93
N ILE A 60 -13.10 -12.41 -9.77
CA ILE A 60 -14.19 -12.68 -8.85
C ILE A 60 -15.21 -13.59 -9.52
N LYS A 61 -15.38 -14.80 -8.99
CA LYS A 61 -16.20 -15.83 -9.63
C LYS A 61 -17.69 -15.69 -9.32
N LYS A 62 -18.04 -15.01 -8.22
CA LYS A 62 -19.43 -14.84 -7.78
C LYS A 62 -19.68 -13.40 -7.34
N PRO A 63 -20.73 -12.73 -7.86
CA PRO A 63 -21.06 -11.35 -7.48
C PRO A 63 -21.24 -11.13 -5.97
N GLN A 64 -21.77 -12.12 -5.25
CA GLN A 64 -21.95 -12.08 -3.79
C GLN A 64 -20.65 -12.01 -2.96
N GLU A 65 -19.49 -12.29 -3.60
CA GLU A 65 -18.16 -12.21 -3.00
C GLU A 65 -17.49 -10.86 -3.27
N GLU A 66 -18.13 -9.97 -4.05
CA GLU A 66 -17.64 -8.63 -4.37
C GLU A 66 -17.89 -7.65 -3.23
N VAL A 67 -16.98 -6.69 -3.07
CA VAL A 67 -17.22 -5.48 -2.29
C VAL A 67 -16.75 -4.26 -3.06
N ILE A 68 -17.49 -3.17 -2.92
CA ILE A 68 -17.12 -1.87 -3.47
C ILE A 68 -16.29 -1.15 -2.42
N CYS A 69 -15.06 -0.82 -2.78
CA CYS A 69 -14.14 -0.03 -1.98
C CYS A 69 -14.13 1.40 -2.51
N GLU A 70 -14.33 2.37 -1.61
CA GLU A 70 -14.18 3.79 -1.89
C GLU A 70 -13.03 4.32 -1.05
N MET A 71 -11.93 4.75 -1.69
CA MET A 71 -10.75 5.30 -1.01
C MET A 71 -10.53 6.76 -1.37
N TRP A 72 -10.18 7.58 -0.39
CA TRP A 72 -9.85 8.99 -0.61
C TRP A 72 -8.78 9.44 0.38
N MET A 73 -8.05 10.49 0.01
CA MET A 73 -7.04 11.09 0.87
C MET A 73 -7.52 12.46 1.38
N THR A 74 -7.15 12.81 2.61
CA THR A 74 -7.25 14.19 3.14
C THR A 74 -5.89 14.68 3.61
N ILE A 75 -5.79 16.00 3.74
CA ILE A 75 -4.61 16.69 4.26
C ILE A 75 -5.09 17.53 5.44
N GLU A 76 -4.52 17.28 6.61
CA GLU A 76 -4.62 18.17 7.77
C GLU A 76 -3.39 19.06 7.76
N ALA A 77 -3.60 20.37 7.62
CA ALA A 77 -2.51 21.34 7.60
C ALA A 77 -1.78 21.36 8.95
N ASP A 78 -0.47 21.59 8.91
CA ASP A 78 0.32 21.79 10.12
C ASP A 78 -0.31 22.89 11.01
N PRO A 79 -0.65 22.60 12.28
CA PRO A 79 -1.22 23.59 13.18
C PRO A 79 -0.24 24.70 13.56
N ASN A 80 1.08 24.49 13.43
CA ASN A 80 2.13 25.45 13.76
C ASN A 80 3.16 25.57 12.61
N PRO A 81 2.75 26.12 11.45
CA PRO A 81 3.60 26.15 10.26
C PRO A 81 4.86 26.99 10.40
N ASP A 82 4.90 27.89 11.39
CA ASP A 82 6.02 28.80 11.65
C ASP A 82 7.13 28.16 12.54
N ASP A 83 6.84 27.04 13.20
CA ASP A 83 7.79 26.36 14.09
C ASP A 83 8.80 25.48 13.33
N PHE A 84 8.50 25.15 12.07
CA PHE A 84 9.29 24.23 11.25
C PHE A 84 9.84 24.89 9.98
N PHE A 85 10.99 24.39 9.51
CA PHE A 85 11.58 24.83 8.25
C PHE A 85 10.82 24.34 6.99
N ALA A 86 9.87 23.42 7.17
CA ALA A 86 8.95 22.92 6.16
C ALA A 86 7.63 22.52 6.84
N PRO A 87 6.46 22.72 6.20
CA PRO A 87 5.18 22.31 6.77
C PRO A 87 5.13 20.80 7.04
N GLU A 88 4.73 20.40 8.25
CA GLU A 88 4.46 18.99 8.57
C GLU A 88 2.97 18.67 8.41
N ASP A 89 2.47 18.82 7.19
CA ASP A 89 1.10 18.41 6.86
C ASP A 89 0.91 16.91 7.14
N THR A 90 -0.26 16.55 7.65
CA THR A 90 -0.64 15.15 7.90
C THR A 90 -1.53 14.66 6.77
N TYR A 91 -1.04 13.69 6.01
CA TYR A 91 -1.77 13.02 4.95
C TYR A 91 -2.42 11.76 5.49
N GLN A 92 -3.73 11.61 5.28
CA GLN A 92 -4.48 10.44 5.73
C GLN A 92 -5.20 9.81 4.55
N LEU A 93 -5.01 8.50 4.37
CA LEU A 93 -5.76 7.68 3.42
C LEU A 93 -6.91 6.99 4.15
N PHE A 94 -8.13 7.19 3.65
CA PHE A 94 -9.35 6.58 4.17
C PHE A 94 -9.91 5.56 3.21
N VAL A 95 -10.71 4.65 3.77
CA VAL A 95 -11.54 3.72 3.00
C VAL A 95 -12.94 3.59 3.63
N ALA A 96 -13.94 3.44 2.76
CA ALA A 96 -15.27 2.96 3.09
C ALA A 96 -15.63 1.78 2.18
N ILE A 97 -16.28 0.76 2.75
CA ILE A 97 -16.63 -0.48 2.06
C ILE A 97 -18.14 -0.60 1.98
N THR A 98 -18.65 -0.97 0.80
CA THR A 98 -20.05 -1.34 0.58
C THR A 98 -20.14 -2.77 0.08
N ILE A 99 -20.94 -3.59 0.75
CA ILE A 99 -21.19 -4.99 0.41
C ILE A 99 -22.55 -5.09 -0.31
N PRO A 100 -22.63 -5.76 -1.47
CA PRO A 100 -23.87 -5.96 -2.22
C PRO A 100 -25.02 -6.59 -1.41
N ILE A 101 -26.25 -6.31 -1.84
CA ILE A 101 -27.50 -6.73 -1.16
C ILE A 101 -27.65 -8.26 -1.13
N ASP A 102 -27.16 -8.95 -2.16
CA ASP A 102 -27.23 -10.39 -2.35
C ASP A 102 -26.13 -11.18 -1.61
N SER A 103 -25.28 -10.50 -0.85
CA SER A 103 -24.20 -11.11 -0.03
C SER A 103 -24.68 -11.97 1.15
N GLY A 104 -25.98 -11.96 1.45
CA GLY A 104 -26.57 -12.65 2.60
C GLY A 104 -26.36 -11.95 3.95
N LEU A 105 -25.73 -10.76 3.97
CA LEU A 105 -25.55 -9.97 5.19
C LEU A 105 -26.79 -9.15 5.54
N ASP A 106 -26.97 -8.96 6.86
CA ASP A 106 -27.92 -8.00 7.39
C ASP A 106 -27.60 -6.59 6.90
N HIS A 107 -28.64 -5.78 6.65
CA HIS A 107 -28.50 -4.43 6.12
C HIS A 107 -27.56 -3.55 6.94
N SER A 108 -27.58 -3.68 8.26
CA SER A 108 -26.73 -2.88 9.18
C SER A 108 -25.23 -3.13 9.02
N HIS A 109 -24.83 -4.24 8.41
CA HIS A 109 -23.42 -4.61 8.21
C HIS A 109 -22.95 -4.47 6.75
N ARG A 110 -23.81 -3.95 5.85
CA ARG A 110 -23.45 -3.79 4.43
C ARG A 110 -22.57 -2.58 4.16
N SER A 111 -22.48 -1.63 5.08
CA SER A 111 -21.60 -0.48 4.97
C SER A 111 -20.63 -0.48 6.14
N SER A 112 -19.35 -0.29 5.86
CA SER A 112 -18.34 -0.18 6.90
C SER A 112 -18.38 1.19 7.59
N PRO A 113 -17.85 1.30 8.82
CA PRO A 113 -17.34 2.59 9.29
C PRO A 113 -16.25 3.12 8.34
N ILE A 114 -15.95 4.41 8.43
CA ILE A 114 -14.79 5.00 7.73
C ILE A 114 -13.53 4.59 8.46
N ILE A 115 -12.57 4.00 7.74
CA ILE A 115 -11.34 3.44 8.30
C ILE A 115 -10.14 4.20 7.76
N VAL A 116 -9.20 4.58 8.64
CA VAL A 116 -7.90 5.10 8.22
C VAL A 116 -7.02 3.91 7.82
N VAL A 117 -6.60 3.89 6.56
CA VAL A 117 -5.70 2.87 6.01
C VAL A 117 -4.25 3.21 6.32
N GLU A 118 -3.90 4.48 6.17
CA GLU A 118 -2.52 4.94 6.33
C GLU A 118 -2.46 6.41 6.71
N THR A 119 -1.45 6.78 7.50
CA THR A 119 -1.14 8.17 7.87
C THR A 119 0.34 8.43 7.62
N GLN A 120 0.65 9.54 6.95
CA GLN A 120 2.02 10.01 6.71
C GLN A 120 2.16 11.49 7.03
N LEU A 121 3.32 11.88 7.54
CA LEU A 121 3.66 13.26 7.91
C LEU A 121 4.70 13.83 6.95
N GLY A 122 4.60 15.13 6.66
CA GLY A 122 5.62 15.91 5.96
C GLY A 122 5.14 16.49 4.62
N ASP A 123 6.05 17.12 3.89
CA ASP A 123 5.78 17.74 2.58
C ASP A 123 5.77 16.69 1.44
N LEU A 124 4.76 15.79 1.47
CA LEU A 124 4.65 14.68 0.52
C LEU A 124 4.34 15.13 -0.91
N LYS A 125 3.87 16.36 -1.09
CA LYS A 125 3.59 16.92 -2.42
C LYS A 125 4.88 17.11 -3.23
N ASN A 126 5.95 17.53 -2.56
CA ASN A 126 7.25 17.77 -3.19
C ASN A 126 8.19 16.56 -3.06
N ASP A 127 7.83 15.55 -2.26
CA ASP A 127 8.62 14.33 -2.13
C ASP A 127 8.44 13.38 -3.34
N THR A 128 9.56 13.06 -3.98
CA THR A 128 9.59 12.08 -5.08
C THR A 128 9.30 10.66 -4.61
N ASP A 129 9.63 10.36 -3.36
CA ASP A 129 9.54 9.04 -2.74
C ASP A 129 8.17 8.82 -2.06
N ALA A 130 7.28 9.83 -2.05
CA ALA A 130 5.94 9.78 -1.49
C ALA A 130 5.07 8.67 -2.10
N PRO A 131 4.13 8.09 -1.32
CA PRO A 131 3.17 7.14 -1.84
C PRO A 131 2.31 7.76 -2.95
N SER A 132 1.88 6.93 -3.90
CA SER A 132 1.09 7.41 -5.05
C SER A 132 -0.23 8.06 -4.62
N TRP A 133 -0.83 7.55 -3.53
CA TRP A 133 -2.07 8.07 -2.98
C TRP A 133 -1.93 9.46 -2.35
N ALA A 134 -0.73 9.85 -1.86
CA ALA A 134 -0.50 11.21 -1.36
C ALA A 134 -0.52 12.27 -2.47
N LYS A 135 -0.47 11.85 -3.74
CA LYS A 135 -0.57 12.72 -4.92
C LYS A 135 -2.00 12.82 -5.45
N TRP A 136 -2.97 12.15 -4.84
CA TRP A 136 -4.36 12.25 -5.23
C TRP A 136 -4.93 13.63 -4.93
N THR A 137 -6.07 13.96 -5.55
CA THR A 137 -6.80 15.18 -5.20
C THR A 137 -7.49 14.98 -3.84
N PRO A 138 -7.22 15.80 -2.81
CA PRO A 138 -7.85 15.64 -1.50
C PRO A 138 -9.39 15.63 -1.59
N GLY A 139 -10.02 14.73 -0.84
CA GLY A 139 -11.48 14.56 -0.80
C GLY A 139 -12.09 13.94 -2.06
N LYS A 140 -11.31 13.68 -3.11
CA LYS A 140 -11.81 12.98 -4.31
C LYS A 140 -11.61 11.48 -4.13
N ALA A 141 -12.71 10.76 -4.09
CA ALA A 141 -12.67 9.31 -3.97
C ALA A 141 -12.33 8.59 -5.28
N ILE A 142 -11.62 7.48 -5.14
CA ILE A 142 -11.38 6.48 -6.16
C ILE A 142 -12.15 5.23 -5.75
N ARG A 143 -12.90 4.66 -6.70
CA ARG A 143 -13.73 3.48 -6.48
C ARG A 143 -13.18 2.28 -7.23
N PHE A 144 -13.21 1.13 -6.58
CA PHE A 144 -12.84 -0.13 -7.18
C PHE A 144 -13.59 -1.27 -6.49
N VAL A 145 -13.65 -2.41 -7.16
CA VAL A 145 -14.21 -3.65 -6.62
C VAL A 145 -13.06 -4.51 -6.12
N ASP A 146 -13.28 -5.22 -5.03
CA ASP A 146 -12.32 -6.18 -4.48
C ASP A 146 -13.06 -7.40 -3.91
N LEU A 147 -12.32 -8.44 -3.54
CA LEU A 147 -12.86 -9.63 -2.90
C LEU A 147 -13.16 -9.37 -1.42
N ARG A 148 -14.38 -9.72 -1.01
CA ARG A 148 -14.87 -9.53 0.36
C ARG A 148 -13.94 -10.15 1.41
N ASP A 149 -13.38 -11.33 1.14
CA ASP A 149 -12.51 -12.04 2.10
C ASP A 149 -11.20 -11.28 2.36
N GLY A 150 -10.54 -10.82 1.30
CA GLY A 150 -9.31 -10.03 1.37
C GLY A 150 -9.55 -8.70 2.06
N VAL A 151 -10.59 -7.98 1.66
CA VAL A 151 -10.93 -6.68 2.27
C VAL A 151 -11.25 -6.82 3.75
N VAL A 152 -12.09 -7.79 4.13
CA VAL A 152 -12.45 -7.99 5.54
C VAL A 152 -11.23 -8.34 6.39
N ALA A 153 -10.29 -9.15 5.87
CA ALA A 153 -9.04 -9.44 6.56
C ALA A 153 -8.20 -8.17 6.78
N VAL A 154 -8.04 -7.35 5.75
CA VAL A 154 -7.29 -6.08 5.84
C VAL A 154 -7.96 -5.12 6.83
N ILE A 155 -9.28 -4.95 6.75
CA ILE A 155 -10.02 -4.08 7.69
C ILE A 155 -9.92 -4.60 9.13
N GLY A 156 -10.01 -5.92 9.33
CA GLY A 156 -9.78 -6.54 10.63
C GLY A 156 -8.42 -6.18 11.23
N LEU A 157 -7.35 -6.21 10.43
CA LEU A 157 -6.01 -5.78 10.86
C LEU A 157 -5.94 -4.27 11.14
N LEU A 158 -6.61 -3.45 10.31
CA LEU A 158 -6.64 -2.00 10.47
C LEU A 158 -7.42 -1.54 11.71
N SER A 159 -8.26 -2.39 12.31
CA SER A 159 -8.92 -2.07 13.60
C SER A 159 -7.90 -1.74 14.70
N ALA A 160 -6.76 -2.45 14.72
CA ALA A 160 -5.68 -2.25 15.67
C ALA A 160 -4.70 -1.11 15.27
N TYR A 161 -4.90 -0.47 14.12
CA TYR A 161 -4.06 0.64 13.69
C TYR A 161 -4.27 1.85 14.59
N ARG A 162 -3.19 2.50 15.02
CA ARG A 162 -3.22 3.60 16.00
C ARG A 162 -4.18 4.73 15.63
N ALA A 163 -4.28 5.08 14.34
CA ALA A 163 -5.17 6.13 13.86
C ALA A 163 -6.67 5.77 14.06
N ASN A 164 -6.99 4.47 14.10
CA ASN A 164 -8.35 3.96 14.27
C ASN A 164 -8.73 3.69 15.73
N LYS A 165 -7.90 4.08 16.71
CA LYS A 165 -8.10 3.69 18.12
C LYS A 165 -9.48 4.05 18.69
N ARG A 166 -10.08 5.14 18.22
CA ARG A 166 -11.43 5.57 18.66
C ARG A 166 -12.56 4.69 18.11
N ALA A 167 -12.35 4.05 16.97
CA ALA A 167 -13.34 3.23 16.26
C ALA A 167 -12.94 1.73 16.22
N GLU A 168 -11.88 1.32 16.92
CA GLU A 168 -11.33 -0.05 16.91
C GLU A 168 -12.41 -1.12 17.09
N ALA A 169 -13.24 -1.00 18.13
CA ALA A 169 -14.28 -1.98 18.43
C ALA A 169 -15.38 -2.02 17.35
N GLU A 170 -15.75 -0.87 16.78
CA GLU A 170 -16.74 -0.77 15.71
C GLU A 170 -16.21 -1.40 14.42
N ILE A 171 -14.96 -1.10 14.06
CA ILE A 171 -14.28 -1.66 12.88
C ILE A 171 -14.15 -3.18 13.02
N TRP A 172 -13.70 -3.66 14.18
CA TRP A 172 -13.58 -5.10 14.44
C TRP A 172 -14.93 -5.82 14.39
N SER A 173 -15.96 -5.25 15.04
CA SER A 173 -17.32 -5.80 15.01
C SER A 173 -17.87 -5.87 13.59
N TRP A 174 -17.66 -4.81 12.79
CA TRP A 174 -18.07 -4.80 11.40
C TRP A 174 -17.32 -5.86 10.58
N ALA A 175 -15.99 -5.96 10.72
CA ALA A 175 -15.18 -6.95 10.02
C ALA A 175 -15.60 -8.39 10.38
N ALA A 176 -15.86 -8.66 11.66
CA ALA A 176 -16.34 -9.96 12.12
C ALA A 176 -17.69 -10.33 11.47
N ALA A 177 -18.66 -9.41 11.46
CA ALA A 177 -19.95 -9.63 10.80
C ALA A 177 -19.78 -9.80 9.28
N ALA A 178 -18.99 -8.94 8.65
CA ALA A 178 -18.69 -9.00 7.22
C ALA A 178 -17.87 -10.24 6.84
N SER A 179 -17.24 -10.94 7.78
CA SER A 179 -16.52 -12.19 7.49
C SER A 179 -17.44 -13.40 7.30
N VAL A 180 -18.71 -13.34 7.73
CA VAL A 180 -19.61 -14.50 7.71
C VAL A 180 -19.80 -15.05 6.30
N GLY A 181 -19.54 -16.35 6.12
CA GLY A 181 -19.61 -17.02 4.83
C GLY A 181 -18.37 -16.86 3.95
N THR A 182 -17.29 -16.26 4.47
CA THR A 182 -16.01 -16.10 3.77
C THR A 182 -14.94 -17.03 4.36
N ALA A 183 -13.82 -17.20 3.64
CA ALA A 183 -12.70 -18.03 4.10
C ALA A 183 -12.03 -17.50 5.39
N VAL A 184 -12.18 -16.20 5.69
CA VAL A 184 -11.51 -15.55 6.82
C VAL A 184 -12.32 -15.55 8.11
N GLN A 185 -13.59 -16.01 8.08
CA GLN A 185 -14.47 -16.11 9.24
C GLN A 185 -13.85 -16.78 10.49
N PRO A 186 -13.08 -17.88 10.38
CA PRO A 186 -12.48 -18.51 11.54
C PRO A 186 -11.54 -17.58 12.33
N GLY A 187 -10.88 -16.64 11.65
CA GLY A 187 -9.96 -15.68 12.28
C GLY A 187 -10.66 -14.67 13.20
N PHE A 188 -11.95 -14.44 12.99
CA PHE A 188 -12.76 -13.50 13.79
C PHE A 188 -13.55 -14.19 14.91
N SER A 189 -13.56 -15.52 14.97
CA SER A 189 -14.39 -16.30 15.91
C SER A 189 -13.68 -16.66 17.22
N LEU A 190 -12.36 -16.41 17.30
CA LEU A 190 -11.47 -16.88 18.38
C LEU A 190 -11.64 -16.20 19.75
N GLU A 191 -12.48 -15.17 19.88
CA GLU A 191 -12.70 -14.49 21.17
C GLU A 191 -13.84 -15.10 22.03
N SER A 192 -14.60 -16.05 21.50
CA SER A 192 -15.73 -16.64 22.23
C SER A 192 -15.38 -17.85 23.12
N SER A 193 -14.13 -18.32 23.09
CA SER A 193 -13.73 -19.58 23.77
C SER A 193 -13.13 -19.37 25.18
N ALA A 194 -12.95 -18.13 25.62
CA ALA A 194 -12.27 -17.79 26.88
C ALA A 194 -13.24 -17.25 27.94
N THR A 195 -14.33 -17.94 28.24
CA THR A 195 -15.12 -17.73 29.47
C THR A 195 -15.89 -19.00 29.82
N SER A 196 -15.18 -20.02 30.29
CA SER A 196 -15.75 -21.16 31.01
C SER A 196 -14.66 -21.78 31.86
N THR A 197 -14.49 -21.28 33.08
CA THR A 197 -13.87 -22.02 34.19
C THR A 197 -14.35 -21.44 35.50
#